data_AF-A0A8J6YCX6-F1
#
_entry.id   AF-A0A8J6YCX6-F1
#
_cell.length_a   1.000
_cell.length_b   1.000
_cell.length_c   1.000
_cell.angle_alpha   90.00
_cell.angle_beta   90.00
_cell.angle_gamma   90.00
#
_symmetry.space_group_name_H-M   'P 1'
#
loop_
_entity.id
_entity.type
_entity.pdbx_description
1 polymer ?
#
loop_
_entity_poly.entity_id
_entity_poly.type
_entity_poly.pdbx_seq_one_letter_code
_entity_poly.pdbx_strand_id
1 'polypeptide(L)'
;MRKAVLLLMLLSLAGVAAAQEVVRYFPGAASATGAEGAFFVTDARLYNPDPSETITVFLSFLDRDVDNSSVQEMSVNIAPRSGEAFDDILASFFGLSEVAGAIRMRSDSLFYATSRTFNLGGAEGTFGSFIPGISPEDAVDSGILLQIVNDPADTGFRTNVGFTNPNLQTVTATVRVFDADTGELVGERNRELPPRTFSQIYNVFRFVGERNRVTTNATVEFTADAPVLAYATVIDNTSNDPIFVLPFADDGTPVSENRAPNGTITSPSGDTTIAEGESAQFSGTATDPDGDDVTVIWDFGDGITSTQLSPSPHVYSDQGTFTVTFTVTDEFGLSDPSPPTLTVTVNPQTGMEATFTRVQNEIFNPSCALSGCHSAGSAAQGLSLAEGQALGDIVNVPSSVQGSKDRIEPGDPNNSYLYLKVIGDPSISGVQMPRFRTPLSQELQDLLKDWIEAGAENN
;
A
#
# COMPACT_ATOMS: atom_id res chain seq x y z
N MET A 1 -38.75 -40.41 -29.47
CA MET A 1 -38.31 -39.07 -29.00
C MET A 1 -37.15 -39.25 -28.02
N ARG A 2 -35.91 -39.04 -28.46
CA ARG A 2 -34.73 -38.91 -27.59
C ARG A 2 -33.95 -37.70 -28.11
N LYS A 3 -33.91 -36.61 -27.34
CA LYS A 3 -33.11 -35.42 -27.63
C LYS A 3 -31.69 -35.68 -27.12
N ALA A 4 -30.71 -35.64 -28.03
CA ALA A 4 -29.30 -35.58 -27.68
C ALA A 4 -28.95 -34.12 -27.36
N VAL A 5 -28.38 -33.88 -26.18
CA VAL A 5 -27.81 -32.59 -25.78
C VAL A 5 -26.37 -32.57 -26.29
N LEU A 6 -26.08 -31.64 -27.20
CA LEU A 6 -24.73 -31.36 -27.69
C LEU A 6 -24.07 -30.35 -26.73
N LEU A 7 -23.09 -30.81 -25.97
CA LEU A 7 -22.28 -29.96 -25.09
C LEU A 7 -21.23 -29.23 -25.93
N LEU A 8 -21.44 -27.94 -26.18
CA LEU A 8 -20.46 -27.07 -26.82
C LEU A 8 -19.42 -26.66 -25.76
N MET A 9 -18.22 -27.25 -25.80
CA MET A 9 -17.06 -26.70 -25.08
C MET A 9 -16.62 -25.42 -25.81
N LEU A 10 -16.90 -24.26 -25.22
CA LEU A 10 -16.18 -23.04 -25.59
C LEU A 10 -14.77 -23.14 -25.00
N LEU A 11 -13.77 -23.37 -25.87
CA LEU A 11 -12.41 -22.95 -25.57
C LEU A 11 -12.41 -21.41 -25.59
N SER A 12 -12.30 -20.80 -24.41
CA SER A 12 -11.91 -19.39 -24.31
C SER A 12 -10.47 -19.27 -24.85
N LEU A 13 -10.29 -18.64 -26.01
CA LEU A 13 -9.00 -18.06 -26.34
C LEU A 13 -8.72 -17.00 -25.28
N ALA A 14 -7.77 -17.29 -24.39
CA ALA A 14 -7.12 -16.23 -23.62
C ALA A 14 -6.58 -15.22 -24.64
N GLY A 15 -7.09 -13.99 -24.59
CA GLY A 15 -6.55 -12.90 -25.38
C GLY A 15 -5.08 -12.78 -25.06
N VAL A 16 -4.22 -13.00 -26.05
CA VAL A 16 -2.84 -12.55 -25.99
C VAL A 16 -2.94 -11.03 -25.95
N ALA A 17 -2.69 -10.42 -24.80
CA ALA A 17 -2.47 -8.99 -24.73
C ALA A 17 -1.37 -8.67 -25.75
N ALA A 18 -1.66 -7.83 -26.74
CA ALA A 18 -0.63 -7.35 -27.66
C ALA A 18 0.48 -6.76 -26.79
N ALA A 19 1.72 -7.21 -27.00
CA ALA A 19 2.86 -6.60 -26.34
C ALA A 19 2.82 -5.09 -26.65
N GLN A 20 2.78 -4.27 -25.60
CA GLN A 20 2.75 -2.82 -25.76
C GLN A 20 4.09 -2.38 -26.38
N GLU A 21 4.02 -1.67 -27.51
CA GLU A 21 5.21 -1.10 -28.17
C GLU A 21 6.00 -0.26 -27.16
N VAL A 22 7.30 -0.53 -27.04
CA VAL A 22 8.20 0.25 -26.19
C VAL A 22 8.67 1.44 -27.01
N VAL A 23 8.42 2.65 -26.51
CA VAL A 23 8.80 3.90 -27.17
C VAL A 23 9.74 4.70 -26.25
N ARG A 24 10.79 5.29 -26.82
CA ARG A 24 11.71 6.19 -26.12
C ARG A 24 12.00 7.42 -26.96
N TYR A 25 12.29 8.54 -26.32
CA TYR A 25 12.75 9.77 -26.93
C TYR A 25 14.11 10.17 -26.36
N PHE A 26 15.00 10.64 -27.22
CA PHE A 26 15.98 11.62 -26.82
C PHE A 26 15.39 12.99 -27.14
N PRO A 27 14.94 13.76 -26.14
CA PRO A 27 14.23 15.02 -26.37
C PRO A 27 15.13 16.13 -26.92
N GLY A 28 16.44 15.90 -27.03
CA GLY A 28 17.38 16.82 -27.68
C GLY A 28 18.61 16.07 -28.20
N ALA A 29 18.86 16.18 -29.49
CA ALA A 29 20.02 15.65 -30.19
C ALA A 29 20.55 16.68 -31.18
N ALA A 30 21.86 16.70 -31.40
CA ALA A 30 22.50 17.66 -32.29
C ALA A 30 23.68 17.02 -33.04
N SER A 31 23.93 17.55 -34.23
CA SER A 31 25.18 17.53 -34.96
C SER A 31 25.28 18.90 -35.61
N ALA A 32 25.39 19.95 -34.80
CA ALA A 32 25.15 21.31 -35.25
C ALA A 32 25.97 22.37 -34.52
N THR A 33 26.23 23.46 -35.25
CA THR A 33 26.78 24.69 -34.68
C THR A 33 25.82 25.29 -33.65
N GLY A 34 26.36 25.64 -32.47
CA GLY A 34 25.68 26.32 -31.38
C GLY A 34 26.06 27.80 -31.27
N ALA A 35 25.66 28.42 -30.15
CA ALA A 35 26.10 29.77 -29.80
C ALA A 35 27.58 29.80 -29.39
N GLU A 36 28.19 30.99 -29.43
CA GLU A 36 29.57 31.23 -28.95
C GLU A 36 30.62 30.23 -29.48
N GLY A 37 30.50 29.85 -30.76
CA GLY A 37 31.46 28.96 -31.43
C GLY A 37 31.37 27.48 -31.01
N ALA A 38 30.35 27.09 -30.24
CA ALA A 38 30.12 25.69 -29.90
C ALA A 38 29.75 24.85 -31.12
N PHE A 39 30.07 23.56 -31.07
CA PHE A 39 29.58 22.56 -32.00
C PHE A 39 29.11 21.34 -31.20
N PHE A 40 27.80 21.12 -31.16
CA PHE A 40 27.20 20.06 -30.35
C PHE A 40 26.99 18.80 -31.18
N VAL A 41 27.43 17.67 -30.62
CA VAL A 41 27.20 16.33 -31.15
C VAL A 41 26.48 15.46 -30.12
N THR A 42 25.75 14.45 -30.57
CA THR A 42 25.04 13.50 -29.71
C THR A 42 25.53 12.08 -29.93
N ASP A 43 26.13 11.50 -28.90
CA ASP A 43 26.39 10.06 -28.86
C ASP A 43 25.16 9.35 -28.28
N ALA A 44 24.85 8.16 -28.81
CA ALA A 44 23.77 7.33 -28.33
C ALA A 44 24.23 5.89 -28.09
N ARG A 45 23.63 5.24 -27.09
CA ARG A 45 23.82 3.83 -26.76
C ARG A 45 22.45 3.17 -26.63
N LEU A 46 22.25 2.09 -27.37
CA LEU A 46 21.06 1.24 -27.27
C LEU A 46 21.47 -0.13 -26.75
N TYR A 47 20.62 -0.76 -25.93
CA TYR A 47 20.91 -2.08 -25.37
C TYR A 47 19.69 -2.98 -25.39
N ASN A 48 19.90 -4.22 -25.84
CA ASN A 48 18.92 -5.29 -25.81
C ASN A 48 19.10 -6.12 -24.53
N PRO A 49 18.16 -6.05 -23.57
CA PRO A 49 18.22 -6.85 -22.35
C PRO A 49 17.80 -8.31 -22.54
N ASP A 50 17.15 -8.67 -23.66
CA ASP A 50 16.67 -10.02 -23.93
C ASP A 50 17.84 -11.03 -23.95
N PRO A 51 17.70 -12.18 -23.26
CA PRO A 51 18.75 -13.18 -23.19
C PRO A 51 18.92 -14.04 -24.46
N SER A 52 17.93 -14.07 -25.35
CA SER A 52 17.83 -15.06 -26.42
C SER A 52 17.49 -14.50 -27.80
N GLU A 53 16.75 -13.41 -27.87
CA GLU A 53 16.21 -12.88 -29.12
C GLU A 53 16.91 -11.59 -29.56
N THR A 54 17.18 -11.49 -30.86
CA THR A 54 17.59 -10.23 -31.47
C THR A 54 16.36 -9.34 -31.57
N ILE A 55 16.47 -8.10 -31.13
CA ILE A 55 15.39 -7.11 -31.26
C ILE A 55 15.67 -6.16 -32.42
N THR A 56 14.63 -5.61 -33.02
CA THR A 56 14.73 -4.50 -33.97
C THR A 56 14.27 -3.23 -33.29
N VAL A 57 15.11 -2.19 -33.30
CA VAL A 57 14.73 -0.83 -32.87
C VAL A 57 14.60 0.04 -34.11
N PHE A 58 13.46 0.69 -34.26
CA PHE A 58 13.19 1.68 -35.29
C PHE A 58 13.42 3.09 -34.73
N LEU A 59 14.17 3.92 -35.46
CA LEU A 59 14.52 5.27 -35.07
C LEU A 59 14.05 6.28 -36.12
N SER A 60 13.55 7.41 -35.66
CA SER A 60 13.19 8.58 -36.48
C SER A 60 13.85 9.82 -35.92
N PHE A 61 14.44 10.63 -36.79
CA PHE A 61 14.83 11.99 -36.46
C PHE A 61 13.61 12.91 -36.58
N LEU A 62 13.35 13.68 -35.52
CA LEU A 62 12.28 14.66 -35.43
C LEU A 62 12.91 16.04 -35.54
N ASP A 63 12.79 16.65 -36.72
CA ASP A 63 13.43 17.93 -37.00
C ASP A 63 12.74 19.07 -36.22
N ARG A 64 13.48 20.14 -35.98
CA ARG A 64 13.07 21.21 -35.09
C ARG A 64 11.97 22.08 -35.71
N ASP A 65 10.92 22.36 -34.92
CA ASP A 65 9.84 23.32 -35.21
C ASP A 65 9.02 23.02 -36.48
N VAL A 66 9.01 21.76 -36.92
CA VAL A 66 8.21 21.29 -38.07
C VAL A 66 7.29 20.13 -37.68
N ASP A 67 6.29 19.87 -38.53
CA ASP A 67 5.45 18.68 -38.45
C ASP A 67 6.27 17.46 -38.89
N ASN A 68 6.40 16.49 -37.99
CA ASN A 68 7.16 15.27 -38.20
C ASN A 68 6.25 14.02 -38.28
N SER A 69 4.98 14.17 -38.64
CA SER A 69 4.04 13.05 -38.75
C SER A 69 4.39 12.01 -39.82
N SER A 70 5.24 12.38 -40.79
CA SER A 70 5.60 11.57 -41.96
C SER A 70 7.11 11.28 -42.07
N VAL A 71 7.84 11.37 -40.96
CA VAL A 71 9.30 11.14 -40.95
C VAL A 71 9.68 9.72 -41.32
N GLN A 72 10.83 9.59 -41.97
CA GLN A 72 11.41 8.29 -42.29
C GLN A 72 11.84 7.56 -41.02
N GLU A 73 11.57 6.25 -40.99
CA GLU A 73 12.14 5.34 -40.01
C GLU A 73 13.32 4.57 -40.60
N MET A 74 14.38 4.49 -39.81
CA MET A 74 15.49 3.57 -40.04
C MET A 74 15.55 2.57 -38.90
N SER A 75 16.18 1.42 -39.10
CA SER A 75 16.23 0.39 -38.08
C SER A 75 17.63 -0.13 -37.85
N VAL A 76 17.83 -0.65 -36.64
CA VAL A 76 19.01 -1.40 -36.23
C VAL A 76 18.56 -2.68 -35.53
N ASN A 77 19.25 -3.79 -35.82
CA ASN A 77 19.05 -5.04 -35.11
C ASN A 77 20.09 -5.16 -34.01
N ILE A 78 19.65 -5.45 -32.79
CA ILE A 78 20.53 -5.54 -31.61
C ILE A 78 20.47 -6.98 -31.09
N ALA A 79 21.61 -7.68 -31.12
CA ALA A 79 21.70 -9.07 -30.69
C ALA A 79 21.37 -9.24 -29.19
N PRO A 80 21.04 -10.45 -28.72
CA PRO A 80 20.73 -10.70 -27.32
C PRO A 80 21.85 -10.24 -26.38
N ARG A 81 21.49 -9.64 -25.24
CA ARG A 81 22.44 -9.15 -24.21
C ARG A 81 23.57 -8.28 -24.77
N SER A 82 23.30 -7.52 -25.81
CA SER A 82 24.29 -6.68 -26.49
C SER A 82 23.77 -5.25 -26.68
N GLY A 83 24.66 -4.35 -27.06
CA GLY A 83 24.31 -2.97 -27.34
C GLY A 83 24.95 -2.45 -28.62
N GLU A 84 24.33 -1.42 -29.17
CA GLU A 84 24.80 -0.67 -30.33
C GLU A 84 25.22 0.73 -29.88
N ALA A 85 26.36 1.17 -30.41
CA ALA A 85 26.94 2.47 -30.11
C ALA A 85 26.99 3.34 -31.36
N PHE A 86 26.43 4.53 -31.25
CA PHE A 86 26.44 5.54 -32.30
C PHE A 86 27.16 6.77 -31.77
N ASP A 87 28.36 7.03 -32.28
CA ASP A 87 29.08 8.26 -32.00
C ASP A 87 28.66 9.29 -33.05
N ASP A 88 28.18 10.44 -32.59
CA ASP A 88 27.40 11.38 -33.41
C ASP A 88 26.30 10.66 -34.20
N ILE A 89 25.23 10.25 -33.51
CA ILE A 89 24.16 9.44 -34.12
C ILE A 89 23.49 10.14 -35.32
N LEU A 90 23.41 11.47 -35.32
CA LEU A 90 22.80 12.20 -36.44
C LEU A 90 23.66 12.06 -37.70
N ALA A 91 24.99 12.22 -37.59
CA ALA A 91 25.89 12.03 -38.72
C ALA A 91 26.08 10.54 -39.08
N SER A 92 26.35 9.68 -38.10
CA SER A 92 26.76 8.28 -38.33
C SER A 92 25.61 7.35 -38.72
N PHE A 93 24.42 7.54 -38.15
CA PHE A 93 23.26 6.69 -38.41
C PHE A 93 22.26 7.35 -39.37
N PHE A 94 21.96 8.64 -39.18
CA PHE A 94 21.02 9.36 -40.05
C PHE A 94 21.66 10.00 -41.28
N GLY A 95 22.99 10.14 -41.32
CA GLY A 95 23.67 10.84 -42.42
C GLY A 95 23.36 12.34 -42.48
N LEU A 96 23.01 12.94 -41.33
CA LEU A 96 22.60 14.35 -41.20
C LEU A 96 23.71 15.17 -40.52
N SER A 97 23.84 16.43 -40.92
CA SER A 97 24.79 17.39 -40.36
C SER A 97 24.19 18.80 -40.35
N GLU A 98 24.65 19.66 -39.44
CA GLU A 98 24.08 20.98 -39.15
C GLU A 98 22.58 20.95 -38.81
N VAL A 99 22.17 19.90 -38.09
CA VAL A 99 20.80 19.71 -37.62
C VAL A 99 20.74 19.47 -36.12
N ALA A 100 19.64 19.89 -35.51
CA ALA A 100 19.31 19.58 -34.13
C ALA A 100 17.81 19.30 -34.02
N GLY A 101 17.43 18.34 -33.20
CA GLY A 101 16.07 17.79 -33.17
C GLY A 101 15.88 16.87 -31.96
N ALA A 102 14.84 16.04 -32.01
CA ALA A 102 14.69 14.89 -31.12
C ALA A 102 14.89 13.59 -31.91
N ILE A 103 15.12 12.49 -31.21
CA ILE A 103 15.13 11.15 -31.80
C ILE A 103 14.04 10.34 -31.13
N ARG A 104 13.08 9.86 -31.92
CA ARG A 104 12.10 8.87 -31.47
C ARG A 104 12.62 7.48 -31.77
N MET A 105 12.48 6.58 -30.81
CA MET A 105 12.85 5.17 -30.92
C MET A 105 11.64 4.31 -30.54
N ARG A 106 11.41 3.21 -31.26
CA ARG A 106 10.36 2.24 -30.93
C ARG A 106 10.80 0.81 -31.21
N SER A 107 10.26 -0.13 -30.45
CA SER A 107 10.45 -1.57 -30.66
C SER A 107 9.25 -2.35 -30.09
N ASP A 108 8.96 -3.50 -30.69
CA ASP A 108 7.99 -4.46 -30.13
C ASP A 108 8.56 -5.21 -28.89
N SER A 109 9.83 -4.96 -28.56
CA SER A 109 10.54 -5.57 -27.44
C SER A 109 11.18 -4.51 -26.54
N LEU A 110 11.42 -4.86 -25.27
CA LEU A 110 12.11 -3.97 -24.35
C LEU A 110 13.52 -3.66 -24.85
N PHE A 111 13.89 -2.38 -24.80
CA PHE A 111 15.26 -1.91 -24.99
C PHE A 111 15.56 -0.78 -24.02
N TYR A 112 16.84 -0.56 -23.76
CA TYR A 112 17.32 0.61 -23.03
C TYR A 112 18.05 1.55 -23.98
N ALA A 113 17.90 2.85 -23.73
CA ALA A 113 18.48 3.90 -24.55
C ALA A 113 19.04 5.00 -23.67
N THR A 114 20.27 5.43 -23.95
CA THR A 114 20.89 6.60 -23.33
C THR A 114 21.60 7.43 -24.38
N SER A 115 21.74 8.73 -24.13
CA SER A 115 22.55 9.60 -24.97
C SER A 115 23.36 10.57 -24.14
N ARG A 116 24.33 11.19 -24.81
CA ARG A 116 25.09 12.33 -24.31
C ARG A 116 25.18 13.35 -25.42
N THR A 117 24.71 14.57 -25.17
CA THR A 117 24.87 15.70 -26.09
C THR A 117 25.93 16.65 -25.54
N PHE A 118 27.00 16.89 -26.30
CA PHE A 118 28.19 17.59 -25.80
C PHE A 118 28.84 18.48 -26.86
N ASN A 119 29.52 19.52 -26.40
CA ASN A 119 30.25 20.49 -27.20
C ASN A 119 31.67 19.98 -27.52
N LEU A 120 32.05 19.99 -28.81
CA LEU A 120 33.39 19.70 -29.31
C LEU A 120 34.30 20.94 -29.38
N GLY A 121 33.74 22.16 -29.32
CA GLY A 121 34.47 23.42 -29.53
C GLY A 121 35.28 23.93 -28.33
N GLY A 122 35.35 23.19 -27.21
CA GLY A 122 36.04 23.62 -25.99
C GLY A 122 37.55 23.45 -26.02
N ALA A 123 38.29 24.37 -25.39
CA ALA A 123 39.77 24.36 -25.37
C ALA A 123 40.40 23.22 -24.53
N GLU A 124 39.66 22.61 -23.60
CA GLU A 124 40.19 21.61 -22.63
C GLU A 124 39.37 20.32 -22.50
N GLY A 125 38.56 19.96 -23.50
CA GLY A 125 37.79 18.71 -23.52
C GLY A 125 36.34 18.91 -23.91
N THR A 126 35.52 17.87 -23.68
CA THR A 126 34.10 17.86 -24.02
C THR A 126 33.24 18.19 -22.80
N PHE A 127 32.36 19.17 -22.93
CA PHE A 127 31.37 19.55 -21.92
C PHE A 127 29.97 19.19 -22.43
N GLY A 128 29.13 18.57 -21.62
CA GLY A 128 27.86 18.04 -22.12
C GLY A 128 27.01 17.32 -21.09
N SER A 129 25.76 17.10 -21.48
CA SER A 129 24.75 16.50 -20.62
C SER A 129 24.50 15.05 -21.00
N PHE A 130 24.37 14.20 -19.98
CA PHE A 130 23.68 12.92 -20.10
C PHE A 130 22.19 13.18 -20.31
N ILE A 131 21.58 12.51 -21.28
CA ILE A 131 20.15 12.58 -21.57
C ILE A 131 19.63 11.13 -21.60
N PRO A 132 18.75 10.73 -20.67
CA PRO A 132 18.17 9.39 -20.69
C PRO A 132 17.21 9.24 -21.88
N GLY A 133 16.95 8.00 -22.29
CA GLY A 133 15.79 7.70 -23.13
C GLY A 133 14.51 7.87 -22.32
N ILE A 134 13.72 8.89 -22.64
CA ILE A 134 12.49 9.26 -21.91
C ILE A 134 11.29 8.59 -22.55
N SER A 135 10.35 8.12 -21.74
CA SER A 135 9.16 7.47 -22.26
C SER A 135 8.05 8.48 -22.54
N PRO A 136 7.17 8.28 -23.55
CA PRO A 136 6.04 9.17 -23.75
C PRO A 136 5.06 9.19 -22.57
N GLU A 137 5.03 8.17 -21.71
CA GLU A 137 4.24 8.22 -20.46
C GLU A 137 4.79 9.22 -19.42
N ASP A 138 6.04 9.67 -19.56
CA ASP A 138 6.61 10.72 -18.72
C ASP A 138 6.22 12.14 -19.22
N ALA A 139 5.43 12.24 -20.29
CA ALA A 139 4.92 13.50 -20.78
C ALA A 139 3.86 14.06 -19.83
N VAL A 140 3.92 15.37 -19.59
CA VAL A 140 3.02 16.08 -18.69
C VAL A 140 2.36 17.23 -19.44
N ASP A 141 1.12 17.53 -19.09
CA ASP A 141 0.41 18.71 -19.58
C ASP A 141 0.77 19.96 -18.77
N SER A 142 1.41 19.79 -17.61
CA SER A 142 1.77 20.88 -16.71
C SER A 142 2.99 20.50 -15.88
N GLY A 143 3.92 21.44 -15.69
CA GLY A 143 5.11 21.15 -14.91
C GLY A 143 6.02 22.32 -14.62
N ILE A 144 6.89 22.12 -13.64
CA ILE A 144 7.85 23.09 -13.13
C ILE A 144 9.27 22.62 -13.43
N LEU A 145 10.06 23.48 -14.07
CA LEU A 145 11.50 23.35 -14.24
C LEU A 145 12.21 24.24 -13.22
N LEU A 146 13.12 23.63 -12.48
CA LEU A 146 13.89 24.28 -11.41
C LEU A 146 15.32 24.62 -11.89
N GLN A 147 16.11 25.20 -10.98
CA GLN A 147 17.52 25.55 -11.22
C GLN A 147 17.69 26.49 -12.42
N ILE A 148 16.74 27.39 -12.66
CA ILE A 148 16.78 28.27 -13.82
C ILE A 148 17.65 29.48 -13.51
N VAL A 149 18.64 29.73 -14.37
CA VAL A 149 19.59 30.82 -14.24
C VAL A 149 19.61 31.64 -15.53
N ASN A 150 19.79 32.96 -15.40
CA ASN A 150 20.09 33.80 -16.54
C ASN A 150 20.99 34.96 -16.14
N ASP A 151 22.11 35.08 -16.84
CA ASP A 151 22.95 36.26 -16.89
C ASP A 151 23.38 36.41 -18.35
N PRO A 152 22.88 37.41 -19.07
CA PRO A 152 23.11 37.55 -20.51
C PRO A 152 24.54 37.95 -20.87
N ALA A 153 25.43 38.21 -19.90
CA ALA A 153 26.84 38.44 -20.16
C ALA A 153 27.53 37.20 -20.76
N ASP A 154 28.61 37.41 -21.52
CA ASP A 154 29.42 36.33 -22.12
C ASP A 154 30.03 35.39 -21.06
N THR A 155 30.24 35.90 -19.85
CA THR A 155 30.69 35.14 -18.66
C THR A 155 29.55 34.65 -17.78
N GLY A 156 28.31 34.86 -18.21
CA GLY A 156 27.10 34.53 -17.49
C GLY A 156 26.53 33.16 -17.89
N PHE A 157 25.23 33.03 -17.75
CA PHE A 157 24.48 31.81 -18.02
C PHE A 157 23.25 32.08 -18.86
N ARG A 158 22.83 31.10 -19.65
CA ARG A 158 21.54 31.13 -20.35
C ARG A 158 20.79 29.84 -20.11
N THR A 159 19.46 29.93 -20.04
CA THR A 159 18.62 28.74 -19.96
C THR A 159 17.79 28.57 -21.22
N ASN A 160 18.01 27.49 -21.96
CA ASN A 160 17.12 27.05 -23.02
C ASN A 160 16.03 26.15 -22.43
N VAL A 161 14.86 26.13 -23.06
CA VAL A 161 13.78 25.19 -22.72
C VAL A 161 13.41 24.41 -23.96
N GLY A 162 13.44 23.09 -23.87
CA GLY A 162 13.08 22.18 -24.96
C GLY A 162 11.74 21.51 -24.70
N PHE A 163 10.96 21.33 -25.76
CA PHE A 163 9.71 20.59 -25.78
C PHE A 163 9.76 19.55 -26.89
N THR A 164 9.34 18.33 -26.61
CA THR A 164 8.99 17.33 -27.63
C THR A 164 7.50 17.05 -27.55
N ASN A 165 6.79 17.23 -28.65
CA ASN A 165 5.37 16.90 -28.75
C ASN A 165 5.22 15.45 -29.22
N PRO A 166 4.87 14.47 -28.35
CA PRO A 166 4.69 13.09 -28.78
C PRO A 166 3.40 12.86 -29.58
N ASN A 167 2.49 13.86 -29.62
CA ASN A 167 1.16 13.75 -30.19
C ASN A 167 1.17 13.92 -31.71
N LEU A 168 0.08 13.49 -32.35
CA LEU A 168 -0.18 13.66 -33.79
C LEU A 168 -0.93 14.97 -34.11
N GLN A 169 -1.24 15.76 -33.09
CA GLN A 169 -1.87 17.08 -33.23
C GLN A 169 -0.88 18.15 -32.76
N THR A 170 -1.06 19.37 -33.25
CA THR A 170 -0.37 20.53 -32.70
C THR A 170 -0.78 20.73 -31.25
N VAL A 171 0.20 21.02 -30.39
CA VAL A 171 0.00 21.36 -28.97
C VAL A 171 0.46 22.79 -28.75
N THR A 172 -0.33 23.57 -28.01
CA THR A 172 0.09 24.89 -27.53
C THR A 172 0.60 24.75 -26.11
N ALA A 173 1.84 25.14 -25.85
CA ALA A 173 2.42 25.23 -24.52
C ALA A 173 2.52 26.71 -24.10
N THR A 174 1.95 27.08 -22.96
CA THR A 174 2.15 28.37 -22.31
C THR A 174 3.34 28.26 -21.36
N VAL A 175 4.35 29.11 -21.54
CA VAL A 175 5.57 29.11 -20.71
C VAL A 175 5.59 30.38 -19.87
N ARG A 176 5.80 30.21 -18.57
CA ARG A 176 5.89 31.28 -17.57
C ARG A 176 7.25 31.21 -16.89
N VAL A 177 7.86 32.36 -16.66
CA VAL A 177 9.08 32.48 -15.86
C VAL A 177 8.70 33.20 -14.59
N PHE A 178 9.10 32.67 -13.44
CA PHE A 178 8.94 33.34 -12.15
C PHE A 178 10.30 33.61 -11.53
N ASP A 179 10.37 34.70 -10.77
CA ASP A 179 11.43 34.87 -9.80
C ASP A 179 11.17 33.92 -8.63
N ALA A 180 12.10 33.00 -8.37
CA ALA A 180 11.87 31.96 -7.37
C ALA A 180 11.99 32.48 -5.93
N ASP A 181 12.64 33.63 -5.72
CA ASP A 181 12.80 34.21 -4.39
C ASP A 181 11.55 35.01 -3.98
N THR A 182 10.88 35.66 -4.94
CA THR A 182 9.70 36.51 -4.67
C THR A 182 8.37 35.89 -5.09
N GLY A 183 8.38 34.88 -5.97
CA GLY A 183 7.18 34.35 -6.62
C GLY A 183 6.58 35.28 -7.67
N GLU A 184 7.26 36.37 -8.04
CA GLU A 184 6.78 37.32 -9.03
C GLU A 184 6.87 36.73 -10.45
N LEU A 185 5.79 36.85 -11.22
CA LEU A 185 5.79 36.50 -12.63
C LEU A 185 6.69 37.48 -13.41
N VAL A 186 7.79 36.94 -13.96
CA VAL A 186 8.76 37.67 -14.80
C VAL A 186 8.20 37.87 -16.20
N GLY A 187 7.51 36.87 -16.74
CA GLY A 187 6.86 36.98 -18.04
C GLY A 187 6.22 35.67 -18.49
N GLU A 188 5.33 35.77 -19.47
CA GLU A 188 4.56 34.65 -20.02
C GLU A 188 4.53 34.75 -21.55
N ARG A 189 4.67 33.60 -22.23
CA ARG A 189 4.44 33.50 -23.68
C ARG A 189 4.10 32.09 -24.13
N ASN A 190 3.28 32.00 -25.17
CA ASN A 190 2.88 30.73 -25.79
C ASN A 190 3.88 30.24 -26.84
N ARG A 191 4.00 28.91 -26.97
CA ARG A 191 4.77 28.19 -27.97
C ARG A 191 3.88 27.14 -28.64
N GLU A 192 3.74 27.27 -29.96
CA GLU A 192 3.11 26.23 -30.79
C GLU A 192 4.10 25.09 -31.04
N LEU A 193 3.62 23.86 -30.89
CA LEU A 193 4.40 22.63 -31.07
C LEU A 193 3.71 21.75 -32.12
N PRO A 194 4.15 21.78 -33.40
CA PRO A 194 3.59 20.92 -34.43
C PRO A 194 3.60 19.41 -34.05
N PRO A 195 2.84 18.57 -34.75
CA PRO A 195 2.82 17.13 -34.49
C PRO A 195 4.22 16.52 -34.54
N ARG A 196 4.53 15.65 -33.56
CA ARG A 196 5.83 14.95 -33.47
C ARG A 196 7.06 15.88 -33.45
N THR A 197 6.90 17.16 -33.13
CA THR A 197 8.00 18.13 -33.21
C THR A 197 8.97 18.02 -32.04
N PHE A 198 10.21 18.43 -32.28
CA PHE A 198 11.09 18.99 -31.26
C PHE A 198 11.09 20.51 -31.37
N SER A 199 11.04 21.21 -30.26
CA SER A 199 11.08 22.66 -30.22
C SER A 199 12.02 23.16 -29.13
N GLN A 200 12.93 24.07 -29.47
CA GLN A 200 13.82 24.69 -28.49
C GLN A 200 13.59 26.19 -28.42
N ILE A 201 13.25 26.65 -27.24
CA ILE A 201 13.26 28.06 -26.88
C ILE A 201 14.68 28.44 -26.52
N TYR A 202 15.29 29.29 -27.34
CA TYR A 202 16.62 29.85 -27.08
C TYR A 202 16.53 30.97 -26.06
N ASN A 203 17.13 30.77 -24.89
CA ASN A 203 17.06 31.68 -23.74
C ASN A 203 15.60 32.05 -23.35
N VAL A 204 15.06 31.35 -22.35
CA VAL A 204 13.66 31.49 -21.91
C VAL A 204 13.30 32.91 -21.46
N PHE A 205 14.24 33.65 -20.87
CA PHE A 205 14.02 35.03 -20.44
C PHE A 205 13.83 35.96 -21.65
N ARG A 206 14.68 35.82 -22.68
CA ARG A 206 14.50 36.56 -23.94
C ARG A 206 13.17 36.20 -24.62
N PHE A 207 12.75 34.94 -24.51
CA PHE A 207 11.48 34.48 -25.07
C PHE A 207 10.27 35.15 -24.43
N VAL A 208 10.23 35.23 -23.09
CA VAL A 208 9.14 35.92 -22.37
C VAL A 208 9.25 37.45 -22.37
N GLY A 209 10.33 38.00 -22.93
CA GLY A 209 10.51 39.45 -23.16
C GLY A 209 11.58 40.12 -22.30
N GLU A 210 12.18 39.41 -21.36
CA GLU A 210 13.12 39.93 -20.35
C GLU A 210 14.59 39.71 -20.74
N ARG A 211 15.11 40.54 -21.63
CA ARG A 211 16.43 40.31 -22.26
C ARG A 211 17.63 40.52 -21.34
N ASN A 212 17.51 41.41 -20.37
CA ASN A 212 18.62 41.90 -19.56
C ASN A 212 18.57 41.43 -18.10
N ARG A 213 17.61 40.55 -17.76
CA ARG A 213 17.42 40.11 -16.38
C ARG A 213 18.61 39.27 -15.93
N VAL A 214 19.19 39.61 -14.79
CA VAL A 214 20.20 38.78 -14.12
C VAL A 214 19.51 38.10 -12.94
N THR A 215 19.51 36.78 -12.91
CA THR A 215 18.99 35.97 -11.80
C THR A 215 19.75 34.66 -11.68
N THR A 216 19.99 34.25 -10.44
CA THR A 216 20.59 32.97 -10.07
C THR A 216 19.56 31.95 -9.60
N ASN A 217 18.30 32.37 -9.42
CA ASN A 217 17.23 31.53 -8.92
C ASN A 217 15.89 31.93 -9.55
N ALA A 218 15.46 31.16 -10.54
CA ALA A 218 14.16 31.28 -11.17
C ALA A 218 13.51 29.90 -11.32
N THR A 219 12.21 29.91 -11.58
CA THR A 219 11.47 28.73 -12.04
C THR A 219 10.88 29.01 -13.42
N VAL A 220 10.76 27.95 -14.22
CA VAL A 220 9.97 27.98 -15.44
C VAL A 220 8.80 27.03 -15.24
N GLU A 221 7.60 27.55 -15.32
CA GLU A 221 6.39 26.75 -15.32
C GLU A 221 5.86 26.66 -16.75
N PHE A 222 5.25 25.53 -17.10
CA PHE A 222 4.49 25.43 -18.34
C PHE A 222 3.17 24.70 -18.14
N THR A 223 2.21 25.05 -18.99
CA THR A 223 0.96 24.32 -19.20
C THR A 223 0.79 24.07 -20.68
N ALA A 224 0.26 22.92 -21.09
CA ALA A 224 0.09 22.50 -22.46
C ALA A 224 -1.28 21.85 -22.66
N ASP A 225 -1.89 22.09 -23.81
CA ASP A 225 -3.24 21.57 -24.10
C ASP A 225 -3.29 20.04 -24.32
N ALA A 226 -2.12 19.38 -24.36
CA ALA A 226 -1.95 17.94 -24.29
C ALA A 226 -0.55 17.61 -23.73
N PRO A 227 -0.31 16.40 -23.18
CA PRO A 227 0.97 16.05 -22.59
C PRO A 227 2.16 16.20 -23.54
N VAL A 228 3.23 16.83 -23.06
CA VAL A 228 4.50 17.04 -23.78
C VAL A 228 5.68 16.60 -22.92
N LEU A 229 6.77 16.20 -23.57
CA LEU A 229 8.05 16.05 -22.88
C LEU A 229 8.72 17.42 -22.84
N ALA A 230 9.16 17.86 -21.67
CA ALA A 230 9.86 19.12 -21.50
C ALA A 230 11.19 18.92 -20.80
N TYR A 231 12.11 19.87 -20.97
CA TYR A 231 13.35 19.96 -20.21
C TYR A 231 13.89 21.39 -20.27
N ALA A 232 14.78 21.73 -19.34
CA ALA A 232 15.62 22.92 -19.43
C ALA A 232 17.09 22.50 -19.65
N THR A 233 17.84 23.39 -20.30
CA THR A 233 19.29 23.31 -20.34
C THR A 233 19.89 24.64 -19.90
N VAL A 234 20.52 24.62 -18.74
CA VAL A 234 21.23 25.78 -18.18
C VAL A 234 22.67 25.71 -18.65
N ILE A 235 23.14 26.75 -19.33
CA ILE A 235 24.41 26.71 -20.07
C ILE A 235 25.28 27.88 -19.61
N ASP A 236 26.51 27.57 -19.20
CA ASP A 236 27.56 28.57 -18.99
C ASP A 236 27.98 29.16 -20.34
N ASN A 237 27.89 30.48 -20.50
CA ASN A 237 28.09 31.14 -21.79
C ASN A 237 29.54 31.08 -22.28
N THR A 238 30.51 30.97 -21.37
CA THR A 238 31.95 30.95 -21.71
C THR A 238 32.39 29.56 -22.18
N SER A 239 32.05 28.52 -21.44
CA SER A 239 32.45 27.14 -21.70
C SER A 239 31.48 26.38 -22.62
N ASN A 240 30.24 26.87 -22.72
CA ASN A 240 29.11 26.13 -23.29
C ASN A 240 28.82 24.80 -22.57
N ASP A 241 29.17 24.70 -21.28
CA ASP A 241 28.85 23.55 -20.45
C ASP A 241 27.37 23.53 -20.05
N PRO A 242 26.59 22.52 -20.48
CA PRO A 242 25.17 22.42 -20.19
C PRO A 242 24.87 21.57 -18.95
N ILE A 243 23.84 21.97 -18.21
CA ILE A 243 23.16 21.16 -17.19
C ILE A 243 21.75 20.84 -17.70
N PHE A 244 21.40 19.56 -17.78
CA PHE A 244 20.08 19.10 -18.18
C PHE A 244 19.16 18.97 -16.96
N VAL A 245 17.98 19.58 -17.04
CA VAL A 245 16.99 19.60 -15.95
C VAL A 245 15.65 19.09 -16.47
N LEU A 246 15.09 18.10 -15.78
CA LEU A 246 13.76 17.57 -16.06
C LEU A 246 12.69 18.32 -15.23
N PRO A 247 11.44 18.38 -15.72
CA PRO A 247 10.36 19.00 -14.99
C PRO A 247 9.85 18.09 -13.87
N PHE A 248 9.23 18.70 -12.87
CA PHE A 248 8.31 18.04 -11.95
C PHE A 248 6.89 18.28 -12.47
N ALA A 249 6.07 17.24 -12.50
CA ALA A 249 4.64 17.39 -12.80
C ALA A 249 4.01 18.29 -11.72
N ASP A 250 3.17 19.22 -12.15
CA ASP A 250 2.42 20.12 -11.26
C ASP A 250 1.12 20.51 -11.95
N ASP A 251 0.02 19.92 -11.51
CA ASP A 251 -1.33 20.19 -12.04
C ASP A 251 -1.94 21.49 -11.47
N GLY A 252 -1.17 22.23 -10.66
CA GLY A 252 -1.61 23.46 -10.01
C GLY A 252 -2.68 23.21 -8.94
N THR A 253 -2.93 21.95 -8.55
CA THR A 253 -3.76 21.66 -7.38
C THR A 253 -3.06 22.21 -6.14
N PRO A 254 -3.72 23.08 -5.36
CA PRO A 254 -3.15 23.53 -4.11
C PRO A 254 -2.87 22.31 -3.24
N VAL A 255 -1.61 22.06 -2.91
CA VAL A 255 -1.25 21.09 -1.87
C VAL A 255 -1.79 21.62 -0.55
N SER A 256 -2.99 21.17 -0.16
CA SER A 256 -3.43 21.26 1.23
C SER A 256 -2.59 20.28 2.04
N GLU A 257 -2.18 20.69 3.25
CA GLU A 257 -1.62 19.75 4.22
C GLU A 257 -2.64 18.63 4.42
N ASN A 258 -2.24 17.37 4.20
CA ASN A 258 -3.13 16.22 4.41
C ASN A 258 -3.57 16.19 5.88
N ARG A 259 -4.89 16.20 6.13
CA ARG A 259 -5.50 16.21 7.46
C ARG A 259 -6.07 14.85 7.75
N ALA A 260 -5.73 14.31 8.92
CA ALA A 260 -6.12 12.96 9.28
C ALA A 260 -7.64 12.74 9.23
N PRO A 261 -8.07 11.54 8.80
CA PRO A 261 -9.49 11.19 8.76
C PRO A 261 -10.06 11.04 10.17
N ASN A 262 -11.39 11.00 10.26
CA ASN A 262 -12.11 10.79 11.52
C ASN A 262 -13.07 9.59 11.42
N GLY A 263 -12.89 8.63 12.31
CA GLY A 263 -13.78 7.49 12.50
C GLY A 263 -14.81 7.72 13.60
N THR A 264 -16.00 7.14 13.47
CA THR A 264 -16.95 7.03 14.57
C THR A 264 -17.56 5.64 14.62
N ILE A 265 -17.68 5.08 15.83
CA ILE A 265 -18.46 3.87 16.08
C ILE A 265 -19.92 4.28 16.23
N THR A 266 -20.78 3.74 15.37
CA THR A 266 -22.23 4.02 15.36
C THR A 266 -23.04 2.92 16.04
N SER A 267 -22.54 1.70 16.05
CA SER A 267 -23.08 0.59 16.83
C SER A 267 -21.93 -0.28 17.36
N PRO A 268 -21.99 -0.72 18.63
CA PRO A 268 -22.90 -0.21 19.66
C PRO A 268 -22.64 1.26 19.98
N SER A 269 -23.63 2.00 20.52
CA SER A 269 -23.49 3.44 20.80
C SER A 269 -22.62 3.77 22.02
N GLY A 270 -21.93 2.77 22.59
CA GLY A 270 -21.13 2.86 23.80
C GLY A 270 -20.73 1.47 24.28
N ASP A 271 -20.14 1.41 25.47
CA ASP A 271 -19.78 0.16 26.12
C ASP A 271 -20.99 -0.77 26.25
N THR A 272 -20.76 -2.06 26.02
CA THR A 272 -21.81 -3.08 26.03
C THR A 272 -21.42 -4.27 26.88
N THR A 273 -22.43 -5.03 27.32
CA THR A 273 -22.26 -6.27 28.08
C THR A 273 -23.06 -7.38 27.43
N ILE A 274 -22.42 -8.51 27.18
CA ILE A 274 -23.01 -9.71 26.60
C ILE A 274 -22.60 -10.93 27.41
N ALA A 275 -23.24 -12.07 27.17
CA ALA A 275 -22.80 -13.34 27.76
C ALA A 275 -21.83 -14.08 26.82
N GLU A 276 -20.96 -14.91 27.39
CA GLU A 276 -19.98 -15.73 26.67
C GLU A 276 -20.65 -16.55 25.55
N GLY A 277 -20.04 -16.56 24.36
CA GLY A 277 -20.61 -17.20 23.17
C GLY A 277 -21.70 -16.40 22.45
N GLU A 278 -22.10 -15.23 22.97
CA GLU A 278 -22.97 -14.30 22.23
C GLU A 278 -22.17 -13.41 21.27
N SER A 279 -22.90 -12.77 20.34
CA SER A 279 -22.31 -11.85 19.36
C SER A 279 -22.69 -10.39 19.59
N ALA A 280 -21.76 -9.47 19.33
CA ALA A 280 -22.03 -8.04 19.23
C ALA A 280 -22.05 -7.60 17.75
N GLN A 281 -22.90 -6.62 17.42
CA GLN A 281 -22.96 -6.00 16.10
C GLN A 281 -22.19 -4.69 16.09
N PHE A 282 -21.29 -4.55 15.11
CA PHE A 282 -20.48 -3.35 14.93
C PHE A 282 -20.84 -2.63 13.64
N SER A 283 -20.89 -1.30 13.71
CA SER A 283 -20.96 -0.44 12.54
C SER A 283 -20.25 0.87 12.81
N GLY A 284 -19.61 1.44 11.80
CA GLY A 284 -18.89 2.70 11.89
C GLY A 284 -19.14 3.61 10.69
N THR A 285 -18.76 4.88 10.84
CA THR A 285 -18.63 5.81 9.71
C THR A 285 -17.23 6.40 9.69
N ALA A 286 -16.76 6.75 8.51
CA ALA A 286 -15.43 7.29 8.27
C ALA A 286 -15.57 8.48 7.32
N THR A 287 -14.91 9.58 7.63
CA THR A 287 -14.89 10.79 6.80
C THR A 287 -13.51 11.40 6.81
N ASP A 288 -13.08 11.91 5.67
CA ASP A 288 -11.85 12.66 5.54
C ASP A 288 -12.14 14.16 5.28
N PRO A 289 -11.48 15.10 5.98
CA PRO A 289 -11.68 16.54 5.76
C PRO A 289 -11.24 17.05 4.39
N ASP A 290 -10.29 16.39 3.75
CA ASP A 290 -9.77 16.70 2.40
C ASP A 290 -10.59 16.01 1.30
N GLY A 291 -11.43 15.06 1.68
CA GLY A 291 -12.31 14.33 0.77
C GLY A 291 -11.66 13.08 0.16
N ASP A 292 -10.53 12.68 0.72
CA ASP A 292 -9.74 11.53 0.30
C ASP A 292 -10.49 10.20 0.55
N ASP A 293 -10.14 9.18 -0.24
CA ASP A 293 -10.65 7.83 -0.02
C ASP A 293 -10.08 7.26 1.29
N VAL A 294 -10.92 6.55 2.05
CA VAL A 294 -10.54 5.99 3.36
C VAL A 294 -10.66 4.47 3.42
N THR A 295 -9.76 3.87 4.18
CA THR A 295 -9.81 2.47 4.59
C THR A 295 -10.05 2.35 6.09
N VAL A 296 -10.62 1.24 6.53
CA VAL A 296 -10.98 1.04 7.94
C VAL A 296 -10.53 -0.31 8.46
N ILE A 297 -10.21 -0.38 9.75
CA ILE A 297 -9.90 -1.60 10.49
C ILE A 297 -10.63 -1.58 11.84
N TRP A 298 -11.43 -2.61 12.07
CA TRP A 298 -11.89 -3.02 13.39
C TRP A 298 -10.88 -3.97 14.00
N ASP A 299 -10.45 -3.71 15.22
CA ASP A 299 -9.83 -4.66 16.13
C ASP A 299 -10.82 -4.92 17.26
N PHE A 300 -11.30 -6.16 17.41
CA PHE A 300 -12.29 -6.51 18.43
C PHE A 300 -11.67 -6.77 19.82
N GLY A 301 -10.34 -6.72 19.94
CA GLY A 301 -9.62 -6.90 21.21
C GLY A 301 -9.38 -8.36 21.61
N ASP A 302 -9.86 -9.32 20.83
CA ASP A 302 -9.65 -10.77 20.99
C ASP A 302 -8.68 -11.36 19.94
N GLY A 303 -8.03 -10.50 19.17
CA GLY A 303 -7.13 -10.88 18.08
C GLY A 303 -7.82 -11.08 16.72
N ILE A 304 -9.13 -10.87 16.63
CA ILE A 304 -9.89 -10.89 15.37
C ILE A 304 -10.10 -9.45 14.88
N THR A 305 -9.99 -9.26 13.56
CA THR A 305 -10.12 -7.95 12.91
C THR A 305 -11.09 -7.98 11.72
N SER A 306 -11.58 -6.82 11.29
CA SER A 306 -12.36 -6.67 10.05
C SER A 306 -12.06 -5.37 9.32
N THR A 307 -12.17 -5.35 7.99
CA THR A 307 -12.00 -4.16 7.15
C THR A 307 -13.31 -3.59 6.60
N GLN A 308 -14.45 -4.09 7.07
CA GLN A 308 -15.78 -3.61 6.66
C GLN A 308 -16.27 -2.50 7.59
N LEU A 309 -16.95 -1.48 7.05
CA LEU A 309 -17.61 -0.46 7.87
C LEU A 309 -18.67 -1.05 8.80
N SER A 310 -19.40 -2.06 8.30
CA SER A 310 -20.38 -2.85 9.06
C SER A 310 -20.04 -4.33 8.91
N PRO A 311 -19.17 -4.89 9.76
CA PRO A 311 -18.84 -6.31 9.74
C PRO A 311 -20.07 -7.19 10.07
N SER A 312 -19.95 -8.49 9.79
CA SER A 312 -20.87 -9.48 10.34
C SER A 312 -20.82 -9.50 11.88
N PRO A 313 -21.89 -9.95 12.58
CA PRO A 313 -21.89 -10.03 14.04
C PRO A 313 -20.67 -10.81 14.55
N HIS A 314 -19.92 -10.21 15.48
CA HIS A 314 -18.69 -10.77 16.03
C HIS A 314 -18.97 -11.52 17.34
N VAL A 315 -18.60 -12.79 17.41
CA VAL A 315 -18.85 -13.69 18.56
C VAL A 315 -17.67 -13.67 19.51
N TYR A 316 -17.90 -13.40 20.78
CA TYR A 316 -16.87 -13.49 21.82
C TYR A 316 -16.95 -14.85 22.51
N SER A 317 -15.93 -15.69 22.29
CA SER A 317 -15.95 -17.09 22.76
C SER A 317 -15.51 -17.26 24.22
N ASP A 318 -14.77 -16.30 24.76
CA ASP A 318 -14.25 -16.32 26.11
C ASP A 318 -14.84 -15.17 26.94
N GLN A 319 -15.14 -15.41 28.22
CA GLN A 319 -15.43 -14.33 29.16
C GLN A 319 -14.23 -13.38 29.34
N GLY A 320 -14.51 -12.09 29.56
CA GLY A 320 -13.46 -11.08 29.72
C GLY A 320 -13.91 -9.68 29.36
N THR A 321 -12.95 -8.76 29.30
CA THR A 321 -13.16 -7.39 28.86
C THR A 321 -12.31 -7.13 27.63
N PHE A 322 -12.97 -6.77 26.53
CA PHE A 322 -12.34 -6.57 25.23
C PHE A 322 -12.47 -5.10 24.82
N THR A 323 -11.34 -4.47 24.51
CA THR A 323 -11.32 -3.10 23.99
C THR A 323 -11.40 -3.16 22.48
N VAL A 324 -12.53 -2.72 21.93
CA VAL A 324 -12.74 -2.63 20.49
C VAL A 324 -12.19 -1.29 20.01
N THR A 325 -11.38 -1.31 18.97
CA THR A 325 -10.80 -0.12 18.32
C THR A 325 -11.23 -0.06 16.86
N PHE A 326 -11.68 1.11 16.40
CA PHE A 326 -12.01 1.35 15.00
C PHE A 326 -11.07 2.40 14.41
N THR A 327 -10.12 1.96 13.59
CA THR A 327 -9.11 2.81 12.97
C THR A 327 -9.50 3.15 11.54
N VAL A 328 -9.39 4.43 11.16
CA VAL A 328 -9.58 4.92 9.80
C VAL A 328 -8.25 5.45 9.29
N THR A 329 -7.93 5.21 8.02
CA THR A 329 -6.69 5.68 7.38
C THR A 329 -6.98 6.12 5.95
N ASP A 330 -6.47 7.29 5.56
CA ASP A 330 -6.63 7.83 4.21
C ASP A 330 -5.72 7.12 3.18
N GLU A 331 -5.86 7.47 1.91
CA GLU A 331 -5.07 6.91 0.81
C GLU A 331 -3.58 7.30 0.84
N PHE A 332 -3.24 8.36 1.58
CA PHE A 332 -1.86 8.85 1.78
C PHE A 332 -1.20 8.27 3.03
N GLY A 333 -1.90 7.43 3.79
CA GLY A 333 -1.40 6.69 4.94
C GLY A 333 -1.51 7.40 6.28
N LEU A 334 -2.24 8.52 6.39
CA LEU A 334 -2.50 9.18 7.66
C LEU A 334 -3.70 8.52 8.35
N SER A 335 -3.53 8.12 9.61
CA SER A 335 -4.59 7.50 10.41
C SER A 335 -5.28 8.51 11.33
N ASP A 336 -6.52 8.20 11.70
CA ASP A 336 -7.23 8.90 12.77
C ASP A 336 -6.33 8.96 14.03
N PRO A 337 -5.96 10.17 14.52
CA PRO A 337 -5.03 10.32 15.64
C PRO A 337 -5.66 9.91 16.98
N SER A 338 -6.99 9.78 17.02
CA SER A 338 -7.75 9.37 18.20
C SER A 338 -8.84 8.36 17.81
N PRO A 339 -8.46 7.14 17.37
CA PRO A 339 -9.42 6.15 16.93
C PRO A 339 -10.49 5.91 18.00
N PRO A 340 -11.79 5.93 17.66
CA PRO A 340 -12.83 5.63 18.63
C PRO A 340 -12.66 4.21 19.17
N THR A 341 -12.87 4.09 20.48
CA THR A 341 -12.83 2.81 21.19
C THR A 341 -14.09 2.64 22.01
N LEU A 342 -14.45 1.38 22.27
CA LEU A 342 -15.47 1.02 23.25
C LEU A 342 -15.12 -0.32 23.90
N THR A 343 -15.75 -0.60 25.03
CA THR A 343 -15.52 -1.82 25.80
C THR A 343 -16.68 -2.80 25.62
N VAL A 344 -16.35 -4.05 25.29
CA VAL A 344 -17.27 -5.18 25.39
C VAL A 344 -16.91 -5.97 26.63
N THR A 345 -17.83 -6.03 27.60
CA THR A 345 -17.70 -6.93 28.75
C THR A 345 -18.46 -8.21 28.47
N VAL A 346 -17.77 -9.33 28.49
CA VAL A 346 -18.33 -10.66 28.26
C VAL A 346 -18.38 -11.37 29.60
N ASN A 347 -19.60 -11.51 30.12
CA ASN A 347 -19.84 -12.21 31.37
C ASN A 347 -19.89 -13.72 31.10
N PRO A 348 -19.56 -14.57 32.09
CA PRO A 348 -19.84 -15.99 32.02
C PRO A 348 -21.33 -16.22 31.70
N GLN A 349 -21.64 -17.28 30.95
CA GLN A 349 -23.03 -17.69 30.70
C GLN A 349 -23.72 -18.13 32.00
N THR A 350 -24.33 -17.20 32.72
CA THR A 350 -25.27 -17.52 33.80
C THR A 350 -26.60 -17.97 33.19
N GLY A 351 -26.82 -19.28 33.08
CA GLY A 351 -28.06 -19.78 32.48
C GLY A 351 -28.21 -21.30 32.32
N MET A 352 -27.16 -22.11 32.43
CA MET A 352 -27.37 -23.54 32.64
C MET A 352 -27.55 -23.78 34.14
N GLU A 353 -28.79 -24.06 34.56
CA GLU A 353 -29.14 -24.40 35.94
C GLU A 353 -28.11 -25.38 36.52
N ALA A 354 -27.54 -25.05 37.68
CA ALA A 354 -26.60 -25.92 38.38
C ALA A 354 -27.37 -27.09 38.98
N THR A 355 -27.64 -28.10 38.16
CA THR A 355 -28.41 -29.28 38.55
C THR A 355 -27.50 -30.42 38.96
N PHE A 356 -28.04 -31.33 39.79
CA PHE A 356 -27.33 -32.56 40.11
C PHE A 356 -27.03 -33.37 38.84
N THR A 357 -27.92 -33.36 37.85
CA THR A 357 -27.69 -34.00 36.55
C THR A 357 -26.42 -33.49 35.87
N ARG A 358 -26.17 -32.19 35.88
CA ARG A 358 -24.94 -31.60 35.32
C ARG A 358 -23.71 -31.94 36.14
N VAL A 359 -23.77 -31.81 37.47
CA VAL A 359 -22.68 -32.23 38.37
C VAL A 359 -22.33 -33.71 38.14
N GLN A 360 -23.34 -34.56 37.98
CA GLN A 360 -23.13 -35.99 37.71
C GLN A 360 -22.44 -36.21 36.36
N ASN A 361 -22.88 -35.54 35.29
CA ASN A 361 -22.40 -35.79 33.94
C ASN A 361 -21.08 -35.10 33.59
N GLU A 362 -20.86 -33.88 34.12
CA GLU A 362 -19.73 -33.02 33.78
C GLU A 362 -18.58 -33.16 34.79
N ILE A 363 -18.88 -33.58 36.03
CA ILE A 363 -17.87 -33.72 37.10
C ILE A 363 -17.72 -35.18 37.52
N PHE A 364 -18.75 -35.78 38.11
CA PHE A 364 -18.60 -37.07 38.77
C PHE A 364 -18.29 -38.20 37.79
N ASN A 365 -19.06 -38.37 36.73
CA ASN A 365 -18.86 -39.41 35.72
C ASN A 365 -17.46 -39.35 35.06
N PRO A 366 -17.00 -38.20 34.52
CA PRO A 366 -15.73 -38.15 33.81
C PRO A 366 -14.51 -38.15 34.74
N SER A 367 -14.63 -37.62 35.97
CA SER A 367 -13.47 -37.32 36.81
C SER A 367 -13.37 -38.16 38.09
N CYS A 368 -14.48 -38.71 38.59
CA CYS A 368 -14.54 -39.29 39.94
C CYS A 368 -15.05 -40.74 39.97
N ALA A 369 -16.14 -41.05 39.27
CA ALA A 369 -16.84 -42.34 39.24
C ALA A 369 -16.15 -43.40 38.36
N LEU A 370 -14.82 -43.37 38.36
CA LEU A 370 -13.98 -44.24 37.54
C LEU A 370 -13.63 -45.53 38.29
N SER A 371 -13.39 -46.61 37.54
CA SER A 371 -12.94 -47.88 38.12
C SER A 371 -11.67 -47.69 38.95
N GLY A 372 -11.67 -48.15 40.20
CA GLY A 372 -10.58 -47.96 41.15
C GLY A 372 -10.57 -46.62 41.90
N CYS A 373 -11.54 -45.72 41.67
CA CYS A 373 -11.69 -44.45 42.39
C CYS A 373 -12.98 -44.45 43.24
N HIS A 374 -14.08 -43.91 42.71
CA HIS A 374 -15.38 -43.80 43.40
C HIS A 374 -16.51 -44.42 42.57
N SER A 375 -16.29 -45.59 41.97
CA SER A 375 -17.33 -46.31 41.23
C SER A 375 -18.17 -47.21 42.13
N ALA A 376 -19.35 -47.63 41.67
CA ALA A 376 -20.26 -48.51 42.42
C ALA A 376 -19.63 -49.84 42.89
N GLY A 377 -18.65 -50.37 42.14
CA GLY A 377 -17.91 -51.60 42.47
C GLY A 377 -16.58 -51.37 43.20
N SER A 378 -16.20 -50.11 43.46
CA SER A 378 -14.92 -49.73 44.09
C SER A 378 -15.07 -48.41 44.83
N ALA A 379 -15.97 -48.37 45.82
CA ALA A 379 -16.23 -47.18 46.62
C ALA A 379 -15.06 -46.91 47.57
N ALA A 380 -14.10 -46.09 47.16
CA ALA A 380 -13.04 -45.63 48.04
C ALA A 380 -13.65 -44.95 49.27
N GLN A 381 -13.25 -45.40 50.47
CA GLN A 381 -13.75 -44.91 51.76
C GLN A 381 -15.28 -45.00 51.94
N GLY A 382 -15.93 -45.94 51.24
CA GLY A 382 -17.39 -46.09 51.29
C GLY A 382 -18.13 -44.89 50.68
N LEU A 383 -17.57 -44.31 49.62
CA LEU A 383 -18.17 -43.24 48.82
C LEU A 383 -18.22 -43.69 47.36
N SER A 384 -19.43 -43.90 46.84
CA SER A 384 -19.70 -44.04 45.41
C SER A 384 -20.16 -42.70 44.85
N LEU A 385 -19.53 -42.25 43.76
CA LEU A 385 -19.96 -41.08 42.97
C LEU A 385 -20.59 -41.51 41.63
N ALA A 386 -20.91 -42.80 41.50
CA ALA A 386 -21.59 -43.34 40.34
C ALA A 386 -23.07 -42.95 40.30
N GLU A 387 -23.60 -42.85 39.08
CA GLU A 387 -25.00 -42.54 38.81
C GLU A 387 -25.94 -43.47 39.60
N GLY A 388 -27.00 -42.89 40.17
CA GLY A 388 -27.98 -43.59 41.00
C GLY A 388 -27.56 -43.85 42.46
N GLN A 389 -26.29 -43.63 42.82
CA GLN A 389 -25.80 -43.76 44.21
C GLN A 389 -25.23 -42.46 44.77
N ALA A 390 -24.64 -41.61 43.93
CA ALA A 390 -23.85 -40.46 44.36
C ALA A 390 -24.57 -39.53 45.34
N LEU A 391 -25.81 -39.12 45.03
CA LEU A 391 -26.55 -38.16 45.86
C LEU A 391 -26.75 -38.66 47.31
N GLY A 392 -27.19 -39.92 47.45
CA GLY A 392 -27.45 -40.53 48.76
C GLY A 392 -26.18 -40.79 49.58
N ASP A 393 -25.04 -40.90 48.90
CA ASP A 393 -23.74 -41.10 49.55
C ASP A 393 -23.06 -39.78 49.94
N ILE A 394 -23.50 -38.62 49.42
CA ILE A 394 -22.81 -37.33 49.63
C ILE A 394 -23.62 -36.27 50.35
N VAL A 395 -24.92 -36.15 50.09
CA VAL A 395 -25.72 -35.02 50.62
C VAL A 395 -26.17 -35.33 52.05
N ASN A 396 -25.86 -34.44 53.01
CA ASN A 396 -26.12 -34.64 54.44
C ASN A 396 -25.46 -35.91 55.02
N VAL A 397 -24.34 -36.34 54.45
CA VAL A 397 -23.57 -37.52 54.90
C VAL A 397 -22.25 -37.05 55.52
N PRO A 398 -21.98 -37.33 56.81
CA PRO A 398 -20.72 -36.93 57.44
C PRO A 398 -19.49 -37.49 56.71
N SER A 399 -18.45 -36.66 56.57
CA SER A 399 -17.18 -37.10 56.01
C SER A 399 -16.51 -38.15 56.91
N SER A 400 -16.12 -39.29 56.32
CA SER A 400 -15.39 -40.35 57.03
C SER A 400 -13.94 -39.97 57.36
N VAL A 401 -13.44 -38.88 56.78
CA VAL A 401 -12.09 -38.34 57.01
C VAL A 401 -12.12 -37.15 57.96
N GLN A 402 -13.15 -36.30 57.87
CA GLN A 402 -13.26 -35.08 58.66
C GLN A 402 -14.71 -34.90 59.13
N GLY A 403 -15.12 -35.70 60.12
CA GLY A 403 -16.50 -35.81 60.58
C GLY A 403 -17.12 -34.54 61.21
N SER A 404 -16.39 -33.43 61.26
CA SER A 404 -16.94 -32.09 61.55
C SER A 404 -17.61 -31.44 60.34
N LYS A 405 -17.57 -32.07 59.17
CA LYS A 405 -18.12 -31.59 57.90
C LYS A 405 -18.90 -32.71 57.22
N ASP A 406 -19.95 -32.34 56.51
CA ASP A 406 -20.62 -33.26 55.59
C ASP A 406 -19.84 -33.37 54.28
N ARG A 407 -20.03 -34.48 53.54
CA ARG A 407 -19.45 -34.68 52.21
C ARG A 407 -19.95 -33.57 51.28
N ILE A 408 -21.25 -33.29 51.30
CA ILE A 408 -21.91 -32.10 50.77
C ILE A 408 -22.93 -31.63 51.82
N GLU A 409 -22.79 -30.37 52.26
CA GLU A 409 -23.74 -29.64 53.11
C GLU A 409 -24.61 -28.74 52.21
N PRO A 410 -25.91 -29.03 52.05
CA PRO A 410 -26.83 -28.17 51.32
C PRO A 410 -26.76 -26.70 51.74
N GLY A 411 -26.55 -25.81 50.77
CA GLY A 411 -26.50 -24.36 50.99
C GLY A 411 -25.19 -23.82 51.55
N ASP A 412 -24.20 -24.67 51.89
CA ASP A 412 -22.92 -24.23 52.44
C ASP A 412 -21.72 -24.97 51.81
N PRO A 413 -21.15 -24.42 50.72
CA PRO A 413 -19.92 -24.95 50.12
C PRO A 413 -18.74 -24.98 51.08
N ASN A 414 -18.66 -24.05 52.04
CA ASN A 414 -17.55 -23.99 53.01
C ASN A 414 -17.65 -25.08 54.07
N ASN A 415 -18.83 -25.68 54.27
CA ASN A 415 -19.01 -26.87 55.08
C ASN A 415 -19.04 -28.19 54.28
N SER A 416 -18.95 -28.11 52.96
CA SER A 416 -18.96 -29.26 52.04
C SER A 416 -17.56 -29.81 51.79
N TYR A 417 -17.21 -30.92 52.45
CA TYR A 417 -15.88 -31.53 52.37
C TYR A 417 -15.44 -31.87 50.94
N LEU A 418 -16.34 -32.38 50.07
CA LEU A 418 -15.98 -32.73 48.70
C LEU A 418 -15.65 -31.51 47.83
N TYR A 419 -16.38 -30.40 47.99
CA TYR A 419 -16.06 -29.16 47.29
C TYR A 419 -14.67 -28.64 47.69
N LEU A 420 -14.38 -28.63 48.99
CA LEU A 420 -13.07 -28.25 49.51
C LEU A 420 -11.94 -29.15 48.97
N LYS A 421 -12.21 -30.46 48.80
CA LYS A 421 -11.25 -31.39 48.16
C LYS A 421 -11.02 -31.04 46.70
N VAL A 422 -12.04 -30.63 45.98
CA VAL A 422 -11.96 -30.26 44.55
C VAL A 422 -11.13 -28.99 44.35
N ILE A 423 -11.36 -27.96 45.16
CA ILE A 423 -10.62 -26.69 45.05
C ILE A 423 -9.23 -26.73 45.70
N GLY A 424 -8.92 -27.80 46.43
CA GLY A 424 -7.62 -27.98 47.08
C GLY A 424 -7.42 -27.10 48.32
N ASP A 425 -8.50 -26.83 49.06
CA ASP A 425 -8.47 -25.96 50.23
C ASP A 425 -7.52 -26.50 51.32
N PRO A 426 -6.63 -25.67 51.88
CA PRO A 426 -5.63 -26.12 52.86
C PRO A 426 -6.22 -26.45 54.25
N SER A 427 -7.48 -26.09 54.54
CA SER A 427 -8.13 -26.30 55.83
C SER A 427 -8.64 -27.74 56.06
N ILE A 428 -8.60 -28.57 55.02
CA ILE A 428 -9.13 -29.94 55.06
C ILE A 428 -8.05 -31.01 54.97
N SER A 429 -8.35 -32.20 55.48
CA SER A 429 -7.41 -33.32 55.48
C SER A 429 -7.24 -34.00 54.10
N GLY A 430 -5.99 -34.26 53.73
CA GLY A 430 -5.60 -35.00 52.51
C GLY A 430 -5.34 -34.12 51.28
N VAL A 431 -5.13 -34.74 50.11
CA VAL A 431 -4.75 -34.03 48.85
C VAL A 431 -5.95 -33.57 48.02
N GLN A 432 -5.74 -32.58 47.14
CA GLN A 432 -6.74 -32.12 46.17
C GLN A 432 -7.24 -33.28 45.28
N MET A 433 -8.53 -33.27 44.97
CA MET A 433 -9.19 -34.18 44.04
C MET A 433 -9.50 -33.45 42.72
N PRO A 434 -9.43 -34.14 41.56
CA PRO A 434 -9.14 -35.56 41.40
C PRO A 434 -7.64 -35.90 41.55
N ARG A 435 -7.32 -36.90 42.38
CA ARG A 435 -5.93 -37.25 42.69
C ARG A 435 -5.23 -37.86 41.46
N PHE A 436 -4.02 -37.40 41.16
CA PHE A 436 -3.19 -37.84 40.02
C PHE A 436 -3.79 -37.55 38.63
N ARG A 437 -4.74 -36.61 38.54
CA ARG A 437 -5.28 -36.08 37.28
C ARG A 437 -5.22 -34.55 37.30
N THR A 438 -5.52 -33.94 36.15
CA THR A 438 -5.69 -32.49 36.06
C THR A 438 -6.80 -32.04 37.02
N PRO A 439 -6.59 -30.98 37.82
CA PRO A 439 -7.66 -30.33 38.58
C PRO A 439 -8.83 -29.93 37.67
N LEU A 440 -10.03 -29.84 38.24
CA LEU A 440 -11.20 -29.34 37.51
C LEU A 440 -10.99 -27.87 37.10
N SER A 441 -11.54 -27.47 35.94
CA SER A 441 -11.57 -26.06 35.52
C SER A 441 -12.35 -25.21 36.53
N GLN A 442 -12.11 -23.90 36.55
CA GLN A 442 -12.85 -22.99 37.43
C GLN A 442 -14.36 -23.09 37.17
N GLU A 443 -14.78 -23.21 35.91
CA GLU A 443 -16.18 -23.42 35.52
C GLU A 443 -16.81 -24.66 36.19
N LEU A 444 -16.11 -25.80 36.21
CA LEU A 444 -16.62 -27.02 36.86
C LEU A 444 -16.60 -26.91 38.39
N GLN A 445 -15.69 -26.12 38.95
CA GLN A 445 -15.69 -25.81 40.37
C GLN A 445 -16.87 -24.92 40.74
N ASP A 446 -17.16 -23.91 39.92
CA ASP A 446 -18.29 -23.00 40.08
C ASP A 446 -19.62 -23.74 39.89
N LEU A 447 -19.73 -24.65 38.90
CA LEU A 447 -20.89 -25.54 38.74
C LEU A 447 -21.18 -26.36 40.01
N LEU A 448 -20.14 -26.97 40.61
CA LEU A 448 -20.30 -27.73 41.85
C LEU A 448 -20.70 -26.81 43.02
N LYS A 449 -20.09 -25.64 43.13
CA LYS A 449 -20.36 -24.65 44.16
C LYS A 449 -21.81 -24.15 44.07
N ASP A 450 -22.25 -23.76 42.89
CA ASP A 450 -23.57 -23.20 42.63
C ASP A 450 -24.67 -24.22 42.90
N TRP A 451 -24.46 -25.50 42.54
CA TRP A 451 -25.39 -26.58 42.89
C TRP A 451 -25.50 -26.78 44.41
N ILE A 452 -24.40 -26.66 45.15
CA ILE A 452 -24.40 -26.74 46.61
C ILE A 452 -25.13 -25.54 47.21
N GLU A 453 -24.82 -24.32 46.78
CA GLU A 453 -25.48 -23.08 47.23
C GLU A 453 -27.00 -23.12 46.98
N ALA A 454 -27.42 -23.75 45.87
CA ALA A 454 -28.82 -23.98 45.53
C ALA A 454 -29.52 -25.07 46.37
N GLY A 455 -28.84 -25.67 47.34
CA GLY A 455 -29.42 -26.66 48.26
C GLY A 455 -29.13 -28.12 47.91
N ALA A 456 -28.24 -28.39 46.94
CA ALA A 456 -27.80 -29.73 46.56
C ALA A 456 -28.96 -30.71 46.27
N GLU A 457 -30.01 -30.24 45.60
CA GLU A 457 -31.20 -31.02 45.28
C GLU A 457 -30.97 -32.03 44.15
N ASN A 458 -31.85 -33.03 44.04
CA ASN A 458 -31.87 -33.99 42.94
C ASN A 458 -32.67 -33.45 41.75
N ASN A 459 -32.09 -32.52 41.00
CA ASN A 459 -32.71 -31.85 39.85
C ASN A 459 -32.04 -32.17 38.51
#